data_AF-A0A2V8LHA2-F1
#
_entry.id   AF-A0A2V8LHA2-F1
#
_cell.length_a   1.000
_cell.length_b   1.000
_cell.length_c   1.000
_cell.angle_alpha   90.00
_cell.angle_beta   90.00
_cell.angle_gamma   90.00
#
_symmetry.space_group_name_H-M   'P 1'
#
loop_
_entity.id
_entity.type
_entity.pdbx_description
1 polymer ?
#
loop_
_entity_poly.entity_id
_entity_poly.type
_entity_poly.pdbx_seq_one_letter_code
_entity_poly.pdbx_strand_id
1 'polypeptide(L)' 'WLAGGARLVWVVSPRLHAITVYRSLTEIVTLTERDTLDGGDVVPGFQMNVAEIFAQ' A
#
# COMPACT_ATOMS: atom_id res chain seq x y z
N TRP A 1 5.51 -12.54 5.71
CA TRP A 1 5.95 -11.54 4.71
C TRP A 1 7.13 -10.71 5.21
N LEU A 2 6.94 -9.74 6.10
CA LEU A 2 8.06 -8.88 6.57
C LEU A 2 9.19 -9.67 7.25
N ALA A 3 8.87 -10.59 8.16
CA ALA A 3 9.86 -11.50 8.78
C ALA A 3 10.54 -12.44 7.77
N GLY A 4 10.00 -12.58 6.56
CA GLY A 4 10.58 -13.34 5.46
C GLY A 4 11.41 -12.49 4.50
N GLY A 5 11.74 -11.23 4.84
CA GLY A 5 12.61 -10.36 4.06
C GLY A 5 11.89 -9.39 3.10
N ALA A 6 10.55 -9.37 3.09
CA ALA A 6 9.83 -8.36 2.30
C ALA A 6 10.06 -6.95 2.86
N ARG A 7 10.37 -5.99 1.97
CA ARG A 7 10.62 -4.58 2.32
C ARG A 7 9.39 -3.68 2.22
N LEU A 8 8.38 -4.11 1.47
CA LEU A 8 7.11 -3.41 1.30
C LEU A 8 6.00 -4.45 1.15
N VAL A 9 4.89 -4.26 1.87
CA VAL A 9 3.69 -5.09 1.76
C VAL A 9 2.48 -4.18 1.67
N TRP A 10 1.61 -4.42 0.69
CA TRP A 10 0.32 -3.77 0.57
C TRP A 10 -0.78 -4.77 0.87
N VAL A 11 -1.58 -4.48 1.89
CA VAL A 11 -2.78 -5.25 2.23
C VAL A 11 -3.99 -4.48 1.74
N VAL A 12 -4.63 -4.98 0.69
CA VAL A 12 -5.82 -4.36 0.11
C VAL A 12 -7.06 -4.86 0.86
N SER A 13 -7.91 -3.94 1.33
CA SER A 13 -9.20 -4.23 1.94
C SER A 13 -10.34 -3.73 1.03
N PRO A 14 -10.92 -4.58 0.17
CA PRO A 14 -12.00 -4.17 -0.73
C PRO A 14 -13.25 -3.70 0.01
N ARG A 15 -13.54 -4.24 1.20
CA ARG A 15 -14.71 -3.82 1.98
C ARG A 15 -14.58 -2.41 2.55
N LEU A 16 -13.35 -1.97 2.83
CA LEU A 16 -13.08 -0.66 3.42
C LEU A 16 -12.59 0.37 2.38
N HIS A 17 -12.41 -0.06 1.13
CA HIS A 17 -11.80 0.75 0.07
C HIS A 17 -10.49 1.40 0.53
N ALA A 18 -9.65 0.60 1.18
CA ALA A 18 -8.43 1.06 1.83
C ALA A 18 -7.29 0.07 1.63
N ILE A 19 -6.05 0.59 1.72
CA ILE A 19 -4.82 -0.19 1.59
C ILE A 19 -3.94 0.10 2.78
N THR A 20 -3.56 -0.95 3.53
CA THR A 20 -2.56 -0.83 4.58
C THR A 20 -1.18 -1.16 4.02
N VAL A 21 -0.29 -0.19 4.09
CA VAL A 21 1.10 -0.26 3.66
C VAL A 21 1.98 -0.56 4.87
N TYR A 22 2.77 -1.61 4.78
CA TYR A 22 3.77 -1.97 5.78
C TYR A 22 5.17 -1.85 5.18
N ARG A 23 6.01 -1.02 5.80
CA ARG A 23 7.46 -0.93 5.50
C ARG A 23 8.32 -1.61 6.57
N SER A 24 7.79 -1.72 7.79
CA SER A 24 8.37 -2.51 8.88
C SER A 24 7.25 -2.95 9.84
N LEU A 25 7.61 -3.62 10.94
CA LEU A 25 6.64 -3.98 11.98
C LEU A 25 6.08 -2.76 12.74
N THR A 26 6.75 -1.61 12.63
CA THR A 26 6.39 -0.37 13.34
C THR A 26 6.03 0.77 12.40
N GLU A 27 6.34 0.64 11.11
CA GLU A 27 6.01 1.64 10.08
C GLU A 27 4.86 1.10 9.22
N ILE A 28 3.65 1.54 9.59
CA ILE A 28 2.39 1.08 9.04
C ILE A 28 1.50 2.30 8.77
N VAL A 29 0.99 2.42 7.55
CA VAL A 29 0.08 3.50 7.15
C VAL A 29 -1.12 2.90 6.43
N THR A 30 -2.31 3.39 6.73
CA THR A 30 -3.52 3.04 5.95
C THR A 30 -3.85 4.20 5.02
N LEU A 31 -3.93 3.89 3.74
CA LEU A 31 -4.33 4.78 2.67
C LEU A 31 -5.80 4.54 2.31
N THR A 32 -6.51 5.62 2.05
CA THR A 32 -7.89 5.65 1.59
C THR A 32 -7.94 5.99 0.10
N GLU A 33 -9.12 5.94 -0.52
CA GLU A 33 -9.31 6.30 -1.95
C GLU A 33 -8.83 7.71 -2.32
N ARG A 34 -8.68 8.61 -1.35
CA ARG A 34 -8.19 9.98 -1.57
C ARG A 34 -6.67 10.08 -1.62
N ASP A 35 -5.98 9.02 -1.26
CA ASP A 35 -4.53 8.98 -1.14
C ASP A 35 -3.88 8.34 -2.37
N THR A 36 -2.57 8.52 -2.50
CA THR A 36 -1.74 7.90 -3.54
C THR A 36 -0.95 6.74 -2.94
N LEU A 37 -1.01 5.58 -3.60
CA LEU A 37 -0.17 4.44 -3.30
C LEU A 37 1.20 4.63 -3.95
N ASP A 38 2.26 4.58 -3.14
CA ASP A 38 3.65 4.82 -3.57
C ASP A 38 4.53 3.57 -3.32
N GLY A 39 5.27 3.15 -4.36
CA GLY A 39 6.22 2.03 -4.32
C GLY A 39 7.53 2.33 -3.57
N GLY A 40 7.82 3.61 -3.36
CA GLY A 40 9.04 4.16 -2.80
C GLY A 40 10.30 3.58 -3.44
N ASP A 41 11.26 3.26 -2.59
CA ASP A 41 12.54 2.64 -2.97
C ASP A 41 12.42 1.17 -3.40
N VAL A 42 11.31 0.49 -3.10
CA VAL A 42 11.10 -0.92 -3.46
C VAL A 42 10.63 -1.05 -4.91
N VAL A 43 9.80 -0.12 -5.38
CA VAL A 43 9.39 -0.01 -6.79
C VAL A 43 9.52 1.46 -7.23
N PRO A 44 10.75 1.90 -7.59
CA PRO A 44 10.99 3.31 -7.92
C PRO A 44 10.13 3.82 -9.07
N GLY A 45 9.51 4.98 -8.87
CA GLY A 45 8.66 5.64 -9.86
C GLY A 45 7.23 5.10 -9.94
N PHE A 46 6.88 4.06 -9.17
CA PHE A 46 5.51 3.60 -9.08
C PHE A 46 4.67 4.53 -8.20
N GLN A 47 3.63 5.11 -8.78
CA GLN A 47 2.59 5.86 -8.08
C GLN A 47 1.24 5.60 -8.74
N MET A 48 0.19 5.48 -7.94
CA MET A 48 -1.18 5.27 -8.43
C MET A 48 -2.19 5.78 -7.41
N ASN A 49 -3.30 6.39 -7.86
CA ASN A 49 -4.36 6.78 -6.93
C ASN A 49 -5.05 5.54 -6.38
N VAL A 50 -5.29 5.49 -5.07
CA VAL A 50 -5.92 4.32 -4.43
C VAL A 50 -7.32 4.07 -4.98
N ALA A 51 -8.07 5.12 -5.36
CA ALA A 51 -9.38 4.99 -5.99
C ALA A 51 -9.36 4.14 -7.29
N GLU A 52 -8.28 4.18 -8.06
CA GLU A 52 -8.18 3.44 -9.33
C GLU A 52 -8.14 1.91 -9.12
N ILE A 53 -7.71 1.46 -7.94
CA ILE A 53 -7.68 0.03 -7.57
C ILE A 53 -9.10 -0.52 -7.38
N PHE A 54 -10.05 0.33 -6.99
CA PHE A 54 -11.42 -0.06 -6.64
C PHE A 54 -12.45 0.32 -7.70
N ALA A 55 -12.03 0.82 -8.86
CA ALA A 55 -12.90 1.38 -9.90
C ALA A 55 -13.68 0.33 -10.74
N GLN A 56 -13.96 -0.87 -10.19
CA GLN A 56 -14.61 -1.99 -10.90
C GLN A 56 -15.95 -2.40 -10.29
#